data_AF-A0A930WXB7-F1
#
_entry.id   AF-A0A930WXB7-F1
#
_cell.length_a   1.000
_cell.length_b   1.000
_cell.length_c   1.000
_cell.angle_alpha   90.00
_cell.angle_beta   90.00
_cell.angle_gamma   90.00
#
_symmetry.space_group_name_H-M   'P 1'
#
loop_
_entity.id
_entity.type
_entity.pdbx_description
1 polymer ?
#
loop_
_entity_poly.entity_id
_entity_poly.type
_entity_poly.pdbx_seq_one_letter_code
_entity_poly.pdbx_strand_id
1 'polypeptide(L)'
;SKPIYVYGSYYTSIVYYMDTTPTQIFVDTTDDPRWTEGKALMPTITKETFLQQRNQNHGAYVIVPNKYNKDFTNIFPYPKAKLVNKTKIASIYKLQ
;
A
#
# COMPACT_ATOMS: atom_id res chain seq x y z
N SER A 1 -0.28 17.01 3.64
CA SER A 1 -1.13 15.83 3.35
C SER A 1 -0.51 14.60 4.01
N LYS A 2 -1.29 13.62 4.46
CA LYS A 2 -0.76 12.35 4.98
C LYS A 2 -0.48 11.40 3.81
N PRO A 3 0.59 10.60 3.82
CA PRO A 3 0.92 9.72 2.70
C PRO A 3 -0.12 8.61 2.52
N ILE A 4 -0.28 8.17 1.27
CA ILE A 4 -1.19 7.11 0.87
C ILE A 4 -0.35 6.01 0.24
N TYR A 5 -0.57 4.78 0.68
CA TYR A 5 0.15 3.61 0.20
C TYR A 5 -0.79 2.60 -0.46
N VAL A 6 -0.26 1.85 -1.42
CA VAL A 6 -0.93 0.68 -2.01
C VAL A 6 -0.10 -0.56 -1.72
N TYR A 7 -0.69 -1.55 -1.06
CA TYR A 7 0.03 -2.73 -0.59
C TYR A 7 0.11 -3.85 -1.63
N GLY A 8 1.33 -4.28 -1.96
CA GLY A 8 1.61 -5.36 -2.90
C GLY A 8 1.53 -4.89 -4.35
N SER A 9 0.35 -4.98 -4.95
CA SER A 9 0.21 -4.79 -6.41
C SER A 9 0.24 -3.34 -6.85
N TYR A 10 0.83 -3.12 -8.02
CA TYR A 10 0.83 -1.84 -8.72
C TYR A 10 -0.58 -1.55 -9.26
N TYR A 11 -1.20 -0.45 -8.81
CA TYR A 11 -2.59 -0.14 -9.11
C TYR A 11 -2.68 1.21 -9.85
N THR A 12 -2.29 1.23 -11.12
CA THR A 12 -2.14 2.45 -11.93
C THR A 12 -3.39 3.29 -12.04
N SER A 13 -4.57 2.66 -12.10
CA SER A 13 -5.83 3.38 -12.26
C SER A 13 -6.10 4.32 -11.09
N ILE A 14 -5.58 4.03 -9.89
CA ILE A 14 -5.83 4.88 -8.72
C ILE A 14 -5.14 6.24 -8.82
N VAL A 15 -4.01 6.31 -9.53
CA VAL A 15 -3.27 7.58 -9.73
C VAL A 15 -4.15 8.62 -10.44
N TYR A 16 -5.03 8.18 -11.32
CA TYR A 16 -5.90 9.07 -12.10
C TYR A 16 -7.12 9.59 -11.32
N TYR A 17 -7.45 8.99 -10.18
CA TYR A 17 -8.62 9.34 -9.36
C TYR A 17 -8.25 9.96 -8.01
N MET A 18 -6.96 10.20 -7.76
CA MET A 18 -6.47 10.76 -6.50
C MET A 18 -5.71 12.05 -6.73
N ASP A 19 -5.95 13.05 -5.88
CA ASP A 19 -5.20 14.32 -5.90
C ASP A 19 -3.73 14.15 -5.49
N THR A 20 -3.37 13.01 -4.91
CA THR A 20 -2.00 12.68 -4.50
C THR A 20 -1.62 11.31 -5.01
N THR A 21 -0.49 11.22 -5.70
CA THR A 21 0.08 9.95 -6.17
C THR A 21 0.43 9.06 -4.98
N PRO A 22 -0.16 7.86 -4.87
CA PRO A 22 0.18 6.95 -3.78
C PRO A 22 1.51 6.25 -4.03
N THR A 23 2.13 5.76 -2.95
CA THR A 23 3.36 4.96 -2.99
C THR A 23 3.04 3.47 -2.97
N GLN A 24 3.57 2.69 -3.90
CA GLN A 24 3.45 1.23 -3.86
C GLN A 24 4.37 0.66 -2.78
N ILE A 25 3.82 -0.16 -1.88
CA ILE A 25 4.60 -1.03 -1.00
C ILE A 25 4.82 -2.34 -1.75
N PHE A 26 6.02 -2.55 -2.26
CA PHE A 26 6.41 -3.76 -2.96
C PHE A 26 6.55 -4.92 -1.98
N VAL A 27 5.72 -5.94 -2.17
CA VAL A 27 5.75 -7.20 -1.42
C VAL A 27 6.36 -8.20 -2.39
N ASP A 28 7.61 -8.61 -2.15
CA ASP A 28 8.46 -9.46 -3.00
C ASP A 28 7.68 -10.54 -3.74
N THR A 29 7.12 -10.13 -4.87
CA THR A 29 6.49 -10.98 -5.85
C THR A 29 7.32 -10.68 -7.07
N THR A 30 7.91 -11.73 -7.65
CA THR A 30 8.78 -11.64 -8.81
C THR A 30 7.97 -11.04 -9.96
N ASP A 31 7.95 -9.71 -10.04
CA ASP A 31 7.45 -9.02 -11.22
C ASP A 31 8.40 -9.37 -12.35
N ASP A 32 7.86 -9.78 -13.50
CA ASP A 32 8.67 -10.00 -14.70
C ASP A 32 9.46 -8.71 -14.98
N PRO A 33 10.78 -8.77 -15.16
CA PRO A 33 11.62 -7.60 -15.39
C PRO A 33 11.10 -6.69 -16.52
N ARG A 34 10.40 -7.27 -17.51
CA ARG A 34 9.77 -6.54 -18.63
C ARG A 34 8.65 -5.59 -18.19
N TRP A 35 8.01 -5.86 -17.06
CA TRP A 35 7.00 -4.97 -16.48
C TRP A 35 7.60 -3.92 -15.55
N THR A 36 8.86 -4.08 -15.11
CA THR A 36 9.53 -3.17 -14.18
C THR A 36 9.93 -1.86 -14.85
N GLU A 37 10.42 -1.92 -16.09
CA GLU A 37 10.82 -0.72 -16.86
C GLU A 37 9.64 0.21 -17.20
N GLY A 38 8.42 -0.31 -17.26
CA GLY A 38 7.20 0.48 -17.55
C GLY A 38 6.51 1.09 -16.32
N LYS A 39 6.93 0.78 -15.09
CA LYS A 39 6.27 1.21 -13.84
C LYS A 39 6.86 2.51 -13.26
N ALA A 40 6.76 3.62 -14.00
CA ALA A 40 7.30 4.92 -13.56
C ALA A 40 6.26 5.87 -12.92
N LEU A 41 4.98 5.48 -12.84
CA LEU A 41 3.89 6.39 -12.46
C LEU A 41 3.69 6.54 -10.94
N MET A 42 4.03 5.52 -10.14
CA MET A 42 3.95 5.55 -8.68
C MET A 42 5.34 5.32 -8.10
N PRO A 43 5.75 6.07 -7.07
CA PRO A 43 6.95 5.73 -6.31
C PRO A 43 6.76 4.38 -5.62
N THR A 44 7.86 3.64 -5.45
CA THR A 44 7.86 2.31 -4.85
C THR A 44 8.79 2.26 -3.64
N ILE A 45 8.33 1.60 -2.58
CA ILE A 45 9.09 1.30 -1.36
C ILE A 45 9.00 -0.20 -1.08
N THR A 46 10.05 -0.82 -0.57
CA THR A 46 9.98 -2.23 -0.18
C THR A 46 9.15 -2.40 1.09
N LYS A 47 8.57 -3.59 1.28
CA LYS A 47 7.88 -3.97 2.52
C LYS A 47 8.77 -3.75 3.75
N GLU A 48 10.05 -4.08 3.66
CA GLU A 48 11.01 -3.92 4.77
C GLU A 48 11.22 -2.45 5.14
N THR A 49 11.48 -1.58 4.16
CA THR A 49 11.68 -0.15 4.42
C THR A 49 10.39 0.49 4.95
N PHE A 50 9.22 0.09 4.42
CA PHE A 50 7.94 0.54 4.95
C PHE A 50 7.75 0.17 6.43
N LEU A 51 8.19 -1.02 6.83
CA LEU A 51 8.12 -1.48 8.22
C LEU A 51 9.09 -0.75 9.16
N GLN A 52 10.30 -0.45 8.68
CA GLN A 52 11.26 0.38 9.41
C GLN A 52 10.70 1.80 9.66
N GLN A 53 9.92 2.33 8.71
CA GLN A 53 9.31 3.65 8.79
C GLN A 53 7.94 3.68 9.51
N ARG A 54 7.52 2.60 10.17
CA ARG A 54 6.17 2.48 10.77
C ARG A 54 5.75 3.68 11.63
N ASN A 55 6.67 4.24 12.43
CA ASN A 55 6.38 5.35 13.33
C ASN A 55 6.19 6.67 12.56
N GLN A 56 6.91 6.83 11.45
CA GLN A 56 6.80 7.99 10.57
C GLN A 56 5.49 7.95 9.77
N ASN A 57 4.97 6.76 9.53
CA ASN A 57 3.74 6.51 8.77
C ASN A 57 2.47 6.63 9.63
N HIS A 58 2.55 7.10 10.88
CA HIS A 58 1.36 7.29 11.72
C HIS A 58 0.36 8.26 11.05
N GLY A 59 -0.88 7.78 10.89
CA GLY A 59 -1.98 8.50 10.27
C GLY A 59 -2.04 8.34 8.76
N ALA A 60 -1.10 7.60 8.16
CA ALA A 60 -1.14 7.26 6.74
C ALA A 60 -2.29 6.30 6.41
N TYR A 61 -2.74 6.35 5.17
CA TYR A 61 -3.72 5.41 4.64
C TYR A 61 -3.03 4.34 3.82
N VAL A 62 -3.48 3.09 3.98
CA VAL A 62 -2.98 1.96 3.20
C VAL A 62 -4.16 1.27 2.53
N ILE A 63 -4.11 1.21 1.21
CA ILE A 63 -5.07 0.51 0.37
C ILE A 63 -4.53 -0.90 0.13
N VAL A 64 -5.28 -1.90 0.59
CA VAL A 64 -4.85 -3.29 0.64
C VAL A 64 -5.79 -4.13 -0.21
N PRO A 65 -5.36 -4.62 -1.39
CA PRO A 65 -6.12 -5.58 -2.19
C PRO A 65 -6.49 -6.81 -1.37
N ASN A 66 -7.69 -7.37 -1.61
CA ASN A 66 -8.23 -8.47 -0.79
C ASN A 66 -7.27 -9.67 -0.67
N LYS A 67 -6.52 -10.00 -1.73
CA LYS A 67 -5.53 -11.08 -1.73
C LYS A 67 -4.39 -10.90 -0.72
N TYR A 68 -4.05 -9.66 -0.35
CA TYR A 68 -2.98 -9.35 0.60
C TYR A 68 -3.51 -9.02 1.99
N ASN A 69 -4.82 -9.06 2.21
CA ASN A 69 -5.40 -8.55 3.44
C ASN A 69 -4.91 -9.31 4.68
N LYS A 70 -4.84 -10.64 4.57
CA LYS A 70 -4.34 -11.51 5.65
C LYS A 70 -2.86 -11.23 5.97
N ASP A 71 -2.02 -11.08 4.96
CA ASP A 71 -0.60 -10.74 5.13
C ASP A 71 -0.46 -9.37 5.83
N PHE A 72 -1.21 -8.36 5.37
CA PHE A 72 -1.18 -7.03 5.95
C PHE A 72 -1.64 -7.02 7.43
N THR A 73 -2.77 -7.64 7.75
CA THR A 73 -3.30 -7.64 9.13
C THR A 73 -2.45 -8.45 10.10
N ASN A 74 -1.68 -9.43 9.63
CA ASN A 74 -0.72 -10.14 10.47
C ASN A 74 0.43 -9.23 10.90
N ILE A 75 0.83 -8.31 10.03
CA ILE A 75 1.94 -7.39 10.27
C ILE A 75 1.49 -6.14 11.03
N PHE A 76 0.33 -5.62 10.65
CA PHE A 76 -0.35 -4.48 11.29
C PHE A 76 -1.69 -4.92 11.88
N PRO A 77 -1.68 -5.67 13.00
CA PRO A 77 -2.91 -6.03 13.69
C PRO A 77 -3.55 -4.80 14.32
N TYR A 78 -4.84 -4.87 14.62
CA TYR A 78 -5.49 -3.88 15.49
C TYR A 78 -4.79 -3.85 16.87
N PRO A 79 -4.52 -2.68 17.47
CA PRO A 79 -4.94 -1.34 17.04
C PRO A 79 -3.99 -0.62 16.06
N LYS A 80 -2.86 -1.21 15.66
CA LYS A 80 -1.82 -0.55 14.83
C LYS A 80 -2.33 -0.13 13.45
N ALA A 81 -3.29 -0.86 12.89
CA ALA A 81 -4.03 -0.44 11.71
C ALA A 81 -5.53 -0.57 11.96
N LYS A 82 -6.26 0.53 11.75
CA LYS A 82 -7.71 0.58 11.87
C LYS A 82 -8.34 0.51 10.48
N LEU A 83 -9.27 -0.44 10.27
CA LEU A 83 -10.07 -0.47 9.05
C LEU A 83 -10.97 0.77 9.00
N VAL A 84 -10.88 1.53 7.91
CA VAL A 84 -11.65 2.76 7.70
C VAL A 84 -12.75 2.56 6.65
N ASN A 85 -12.45 1.81 5.59
CA ASN A 85 -13.43 1.52 4.54
C ASN A 85 -13.10 0.19 3.84
N LYS A 86 -14.08 -0.37 3.13
CA LYS A 86 -13.94 -1.59 2.35
C LYS A 86 -14.70 -1.47 1.03
N THR A 87 -14.04 -1.85 -0.04
CA THR A 87 -14.59 -1.92 -1.40
C THR A 87 -14.77 -3.39 -1.81
N LYS A 88 -15.28 -3.63 -3.03
CA LYS A 88 -15.39 -4.99 -3.59
C LYS A 88 -14.03 -5.70 -3.72
N ILE A 89 -12.95 -4.96 -3.93
CA ILE A 89 -11.64 -5.50 -4.32
C ILE A 89 -10.50 -5.20 -3.33
N ALA A 90 -10.70 -4.24 -2.42
CA ALA A 90 -9.67 -3.77 -1.49
C ALA A 90 -10.26 -3.23 -0.18
N SER A 91 -9.47 -3.29 0.88
CA SER A 91 -9.72 -2.68 2.18
C SER A 91 -8.84 -1.45 2.36
N ILE A 92 -9.32 -0.43 3.06
CA ILE A 92 -8.57 0.81 3.35
C ILE A 92 -8.34 0.90 4.85
N TYR A 93 -7.08 0.92 5.26
CA TYR A 93 -6.65 1.01 6.65
C TYR A 93 -6.01 2.36 6.94
N LYS A 94 -6.15 2.85 8.19
CA LYS A 94 -5.40 3.99 8.73
C LYS A 94 -4.44 3.51 9.80
N LEU A 95 -3.16 3.81 9.63
CA LEU A 95 -2.12 3.47 10.62
C LEU A 95 -2.26 4.35 11.87
N GLN A 96 -2.11 3.74 13.04
CA GLN A 96 -2.13 4.38 14.36
C GLN A 96 -0.71 4.46 14.96
#